data_AF-A0A8R7TIR1-F1
#
_entry.id   AF-A0A8R7TIR1-F1
#
_cell.length_a   1.000
_cell.length_b   1.000
_cell.length_c   1.000
_cell.angle_alpha   90.00
_cell.angle_beta   90.00
_cell.angle_gamma   90.00
#
_symmetry.space_group_name_H-M   'P 1'
#
loop_
_entity.id
_entity.type
_entity.pdbx_description
1 polymer ?
#
loop_
_entity_poly.entity_id
_entity_poly.type
_entity_poly.pdbx_seq_one_letter_code
_entity_poly.pdbx_strand_id
1 'polypeptide(L)'
;SKSDTSLFILHRGSTIAYLLVYVDDIILTANSTTALELIIRSLKSEFSMTDLGALHHFLAINVTPNSSGLFLCQQQYTLEILERAKMLN
;
A
#
# COMPACT_ATOMS: atom_id res chain seq x y z
N SER A 1 22.72 -5.95 11.44
CA SER A 1 21.55 -6.32 10.63
C SER A 1 20.96 -5.04 10.06
N LYS A 2 21.25 -4.71 8.80
CA LYS A 2 20.60 -3.59 8.11
C LYS A 2 19.42 -4.20 7.38
N SER A 3 18.22 -3.96 7.88
CA SER A 3 16.98 -4.32 7.19
C SER A 3 17.01 -3.69 5.80
N ASP A 4 16.69 -4.45 4.75
CA ASP A 4 16.46 -3.90 3.42
C ASP A 4 15.43 -2.77 3.54
N THR A 5 15.86 -1.53 3.28
CA THR A 5 14.99 -0.37 3.39
C THR A 5 14.07 -0.33 2.18
N SER A 6 12.93 -1.02 2.29
CA SER A 6 11.79 -0.91 1.38
C SER A 6 11.09 0.44 1.45
N LEU A 7 11.34 1.20 2.52
CA LEU A 7 10.80 2.53 2.71
C LEU A 7 11.77 3.59 2.18
N PHE A 8 11.33 4.31 1.16
CA PHE A 8 11.98 5.49 0.61
C PHE A 8 11.27 6.75 1.10
N ILE A 9 12.04 7.76 1.46
CA ILE A 9 11.53 9.03 1.96
C ILE A 9 12.01 10.15 1.03
N LEU A 10 11.07 10.87 0.44
CA LEU A 10 11.34 12.09 -0.31
C LEU A 10 11.11 13.29 0.61
N HIS A 11 12.15 14.10 0.78
CA HIS A 11 12.08 15.37 1.50
C HIS A 11 12.50 16.52 0.58
N ARG A 12 11.57 17.42 0.23
CA ARG A 12 11.83 18.61 -0.59
C ARG A 12 11.15 19.83 0.04
N GLY A 13 11.94 20.66 0.72
CA GLY A 13 11.39 21.81 1.46
C GLY A 13 10.39 21.34 2.51
N SER A 14 9.14 21.80 2.42
CA SER A 14 8.02 21.36 3.28
C SER A 14 7.29 20.11 2.75
N THR A 15 7.61 19.62 1.56
CA THR A 15 7.00 18.43 0.97
C THR A 15 7.68 17.17 1.49
N ILE A 16 6.88 16.26 2.02
CA ILE A 16 7.31 14.94 2.50
C ILE A 16 6.45 13.88 1.82
N ALA A 17 7.09 12.86 1.25
CA ALA A 17 6.43 11.67 0.75
C ALA A 17 7.15 10.41 1.21
N TYR A 18 6.37 9.37 1.49
CA TYR A 18 6.82 8.04 1.88
C TYR A 18 6.38 7.05 0.81
N LEU A 19 7.34 6.33 0.26
CA LEU A 19 7.14 5.28 -0.73
C LEU A 19 7.62 3.97 -0.11
N LEU A 20 6.71 3.05 0.18
CA LEU A 20 7.01 1.72 0.66
C LEU A 20 6.86 0.73 -0.50
N VAL A 21 7.93 0.01 -0.80
CA VAL A 21 7.98 -0.97 -1.90
C VAL A 21 8.04 -2.37 -1.33
N TYR A 22 7.06 -3.21 -1.65
CA TYR A 22 7.06 -4.62 -1.31
C TYR A 22 6.80 -5.46 -2.57
N VAL A 23 7.86 -6.07 -3.11
CA VAL A 23 7.79 -6.90 -4.32
C VAL A 23 7.03 -6.15 -5.44
N ASP A 24 5.79 -6.57 -5.76
CA ASP A 24 4.96 -5.99 -6.82
C ASP A 24 4.05 -4.85 -6.31
N ASP A 25 3.91 -4.69 -5.00
CA ASP A 25 3.02 -3.70 -4.37
C ASP A 25 3.80 -2.46 -3.91
N ILE A 26 3.24 -1.28 -4.21
CA ILE A 26 3.77 0.01 -3.77
C ILE A 26 2.71 0.76 -2.96
N ILE A 27 3.06 1.16 -1.74
CA ILE A 27 2.28 2.13 -0.96
C ILE A 27 2.95 3.49 -1.07
N LEU A 28 2.19 4.50 -1.45
CA LEU A 28 2.63 5.89 -1.49
C LEU A 28 1.73 6.76 -0.62
N THR A 29 2.32 7.56 0.24
CA THR A 29 1.62 8.62 0.99
C THR A 29 2.46 9.90 0.99
N ALA A 30 1.81 11.05 0.98
CA ALA A 30 2.48 12.34 1.01
C ALA A 30 1.64 13.36 1.79
N ASN A 31 2.30 14.40 2.29
CA ASN A 31 1.61 15.49 2.98
C ASN A 31 0.93 16.49 2.02
N SER A 32 1.00 16.27 0.71
CA SER A 32 0.38 17.09 -0.33
C SER A 32 -0.13 16.20 -1.46
N THR A 33 -1.40 16.40 -1.84
CA THR A 33 -2.02 15.69 -2.97
C THR A 33 -1.28 15.95 -4.28
N THR A 34 -0.83 17.19 -4.51
CA THR A 34 -0.05 17.56 -5.70
C THR A 34 1.27 16.80 -5.77
N ALA A 35 1.96 16.65 -4.63
CA ALA A 35 3.20 15.86 -4.57
C ALA A 35 2.92 14.38 -4.85
N LEU A 36 1.84 13.83 -4.29
CA LEU A 36 1.41 12.45 -4.53
C LEU A 36 1.13 12.19 -6.00
N GLU A 37 0.32 13.03 -6.66
CA GLU A 37 0.00 12.92 -8.09
C GLU A 37 1.24 13.03 -8.99
N LEU A 38 2.17 13.93 -8.68
CA LEU A 38 3.43 14.08 -9.42
C LEU A 38 4.30 12.82 -9.32
N ILE A 39 4.38 12.21 -8.14
CA ILE A 39 5.14 10.97 -7.94
C ILE A 39 4.47 9.82 -8.68
N ILE A 40 3.14 9.66 -8.55
CA ILE A 40 2.37 8.64 -9.29
C ILE A 40 2.60 8.77 -10.80
N ARG A 41 2.51 9.99 -11.34
CA ARG A 41 2.72 10.23 -12.77
C ARG A 41 4.15 9.88 -13.20
N SER A 42 5.13 10.21 -12.38
CA SER A 42 6.54 9.90 -12.68
C SER A 42 6.77 8.39 -12.67
N LEU A 43 6.24 7.66 -11.68
CA LEU A 43 6.35 6.21 -11.60
C LEU A 43 5.63 5.52 -12.77
N LYS A 44 4.42 5.96 -13.14
CA LYS A 44 3.69 5.44 -14.32
C LYS A 44 4.39 5.68 -15.65
N SER A 45 5.21 6.73 -15.74
CA SER A 45 5.97 7.04 -16.96
C SER A 45 7.17 6.12 -17.13
N GLU A 46 7.81 5.72 -16.03
CA GLU A 46 9.02 4.89 -16.03
C GLU A 46 8.71 3.40 -15.92
N PHE A 47 7.63 3.04 -15.22
CA PHE A 47 7.25 1.66 -14.92
C PHE A 47 5.82 1.37 -15.40
N SER A 48 5.63 0.14 -15.91
CA SER A 48 4.30 -0.38 -16.20
C SER A 48 3.57 -0.71 -14.90
N MET A 49 2.92 0.29 -14.32
CA MET A 49 2.17 0.16 -13.07
C MET A 49 0.73 0.67 -13.21
N THR A 50 -0.17 0.05 -12.45
CA THR A 50 -1.56 0.50 -12.33
C THR A 50 -1.75 1.16 -10.98
N ASP A 51 -2.38 2.32 -10.98
CA ASP A 51 -2.79 2.98 -9.75
C ASP A 51 -4.11 2.39 -9.28
N LEU A 52 -4.08 1.78 -8.10
CA LEU A 52 -5.22 1.14 -7.48
C LEU A 52 -6.03 2.13 -6.60
N GLY A 53 -5.61 3.40 -6.53
CA GLY A 53 -6.27 4.45 -5.77
C GLY A 53 -5.94 4.39 -4.28
N ALA A 54 -6.93 4.70 -3.45
CA ALA A 54 -6.76 4.70 -2.00
C ALA A 54 -6.40 3.30 -1.48
N LEU A 55 -5.60 3.23 -0.41
CA LEU A 55 -5.21 1.97 0.20
C LEU A 55 -6.44 1.17 0.66
N HIS A 56 -6.65 0.01 0.05
CA HIS A 56 -7.77 -0.89 0.33
C HIS A 56 -7.32 -2.34 0.46
N HIS A 57 -6.26 -2.76 -0.24
CA HIS A 57 -5.59 -4.05 -0.01
C HIS A 57 -4.07 -3.88 -0.01
N PHE A 58 -3.39 -4.61 0.88
CA PHE A 58 -1.93 -4.76 0.86
C PHE A 58 -1.56 -6.10 1.51
N LEU A 59 -0.77 -6.95 0.86
CA LEU A 59 -0.37 -8.27 1.39
C LEU A 59 -1.54 -9.17 1.83
N ALA A 60 -2.63 -9.18 1.04
CA ALA A 60 -3.88 -9.86 1.39
C ALA A 60 -4.54 -9.37 2.71
N ILE A 61 -4.16 -8.18 3.20
CA ILE A 61 -4.82 -7.47 4.28
C ILE A 61 -5.79 -6.46 3.66
N ASN A 62 -7.07 -6.58 3.99
CA ASN A 62 -8.07 -5.57 3.66
C ASN A 62 -7.91 -4.39 4.63
N VAL A 63 -7.89 -3.19 4.07
CA VAL A 63 -7.74 -1.93 4.79
C VAL A 63 -9.01 -1.12 4.61
N THR A 64 -9.70 -0.86 5.72
CA THR A 64 -10.90 -0.02 5.73
C THR A 64 -10.63 1.22 6.59
N PRO A 65 -10.60 2.42 5.99
CA PRO A 65 -10.53 3.66 6.76
C PRO A 65 -11.76 3.83 7.64
N ASN A 66 -11.57 4.28 8.88
CA ASN A 66 -12.64 4.67 9.80
C ASN A 66 -12.27 5.98 10.51
N SER A 67 -13.19 6.53 11.32
CA SER A 67 -13.00 7.81 12.01
C SER A 67 -11.83 7.80 13.01
N SER A 68 -11.37 6.63 13.45
CA SER A 68 -10.28 6.45 14.43
C SER A 68 -8.95 6.02 13.80
N GLY A 69 -8.91 5.75 12.49
CA GLY A 69 -7.71 5.28 11.79
C GLY A 69 -8.01 4.24 10.71
N LEU A 70 -7.16 3.22 10.61
CA LEU A 70 -7.29 2.14 9.63
C LEU A 70 -7.69 0.85 10.34
N PHE A 71 -8.77 0.22 9.90
CA PHE A 71 -9.12 -1.14 10.30
C PHE A 71 -8.48 -2.13 9.32
N LEU A 72 -7.69 -3.05 9.85
CA LEU A 72 -6.97 -4.07 9.09
C LEU A 72 -7.64 -5.43 9.33
N CYS A 73 -8.01 -6.12 8.25
CA CYS A 73 -8.73 -7.39 8.33
C CYS A 73 -8.22 -8.39 7.29
N GLN A 74 -7.95 -9.62 7.71
CA GLN A 74 -7.57 -10.74 6.84
C GLN A 74 -8.69 -11.78 6.71
N GLN A 75 -9.95 -11.39 6.94
CA GLN A 75 -11.08 -12.33 6.92
C GLN A 75 -11.14 -13.15 5.63
N GLN A 76 -10.88 -12.52 4.48
CA GLN A 76 -10.89 -13.21 3.19
C GLN A 76 -9.79 -14.28 3.11
N TYR A 77 -8.57 -13.96 3.55
CA TYR A 77 -7.49 -14.93 3.65
C TYR A 77 -7.81 -16.08 4.61
N THR A 78 -8.44 -15.80 5.76
CA THR A 78 -8.91 -16.85 6.68
C THR A 78 -9.94 -17.76 6.01
N LEU A 79 -10.90 -17.21 5.26
CA LEU A 79 -11.88 -18.00 4.52
C LEU A 79 -11.19 -18.86 3.45
N GLU A 80 -10.24 -18.32 2.70
CA GLU A 80 -9.46 -19.08 1.71
C GLU A 80 -8.69 -20.24 2.36
N ILE A 81 -8.11 -20.05 3.55
CA ILE A 81 -7.46 -21.13 4.30
C ILE A 81 -8.48 -22.20 4.71
N LEU A 82 -9.63 -21.79 5.26
CA LEU A 82 -10.66 -22.73 5.68
C LEU A 82 -11.20 -23.53 4.49
N GLU A 83 -11.36 -22.91 3.32
CA GLU A 83 -11.83 -23.55 2.11
C GLU A 83 -10.82 -24.61 1.65
N ARG A 84 -9.54 -24.24 1.58
CA ARG A 84 -8.45 -25.15 1.25
C ARG A 84 -8.33 -26.32 2.22
N ALA A 85 -8.62 -26.09 3.50
CA ALA A 85 -8.63 -27.13 4.52
C ALA A 85 -9.93 -27.97 4.55
N LYS A 86 -10.92 -27.66 3.71
CA LYS A 86 -12.28 -28.24 3.74
C LYS A 86 -12.98 -28.07 5.10
N MET A 87 -12.75 -26.93 5.73
CA MET A 87 -13.32 -26.51 7.00
C MET A 87 -14.41 -25.44 6.85
N LEU A 88 -14.70 -25.02 5.61
CA LEU A 88 -15.90 -24.27 5.27
C LEU A 88 -17.01 -25.28 4.99
N ASN A 89 -18.01 -25.30 5.88
CA ASN A 89 -19.20 -26.16 5.78
C ASN A 89 -20.20 -25.64 4.76
#